data_AF-A0AAP6G908-F1
#
_entry.id   AF-A0AAP6G908-F1
#
_cell.length_a   1.000
_cell.length_b   1.000
_cell.length_c   1.000
_cell.angle_alpha   90.00
_cell.angle_beta   90.00
_cell.angle_gamma   90.00
#
_symmetry.space_group_name_H-M   'P 1'
#
loop_
_entity.id
_entity.type
_entity.pdbx_description
1 polymer ?
#
loop_
_entity_poly.entity_id
_entity_poly.type
_entity_poly.pdbx_seq_one_letter_code
_entity_poly.pdbx_strand_id
1 'polypeptide(L)'
;MKKMLFSIYLLLGISSASAFENDNYGKELDNQIAQCTANAENNLMTLECLNVGLKLWDSELNKQYKNILSDQSEDFKNSLRKSQIAWLKYRDLYIEGLQSFYSKQDDSTWKLAFKKSEMNITRDKAIDLYRTNKSIHLNKEAIINQPSSISNTPPKKAQPKTDYQSLPLPVKQEQPLDLEQKEIIINKQLHSLVSSNKKFLPNTQRNINVKFGDFISNISSQGFPATKIFQKDYTNNREAFGYLFPHNIKIVFLVNKISSEINFIMLNVDNASQLDVASYQAFIREIARSLNDVDYTMIDFLEKAPQNSIAHNIASSGNEYLVQNFPDTRLFWVRKE
;
A
#
# COMPACT_ATOMS: atom_id res chain seq x y z
N MET A 1 9.27 69.04 47.72
CA MET A 1 9.32 68.89 46.24
C MET A 1 8.94 67.45 45.93
N LYS A 2 7.74 67.18 45.39
CA LYS A 2 7.51 66.88 43.95
C LYS A 2 8.41 65.70 43.51
N LYS A 3 7.95 64.49 43.14
CA LYS A 3 6.75 64.08 42.41
C LYS A 3 6.57 62.54 42.54
N MET A 4 5.32 62.11 42.65
CA MET A 4 4.67 61.14 41.74
C MET A 4 5.42 59.84 41.44
N LEU A 5 4.94 58.70 41.95
CA LEU A 5 4.95 57.43 41.21
C LEU A 5 3.71 56.61 41.55
N PHE A 6 2.73 56.73 40.64
CA PHE A 6 1.54 55.91 40.52
C PHE A 6 1.93 54.53 39.97
N SER A 7 1.33 53.48 40.52
CA SER A 7 0.72 52.35 39.79
C SER A 7 1.51 51.70 38.64
N ILE A 8 2.22 50.60 38.91
CA ILE A 8 2.39 49.49 37.95
C ILE A 8 2.31 48.16 38.72
N TYR A 9 1.09 47.71 38.96
CA TYR A 9 0.78 46.37 39.48
C TYR A 9 -0.22 45.71 38.51
N LEU A 10 0.15 45.53 37.23
CA LEU A 10 -0.61 44.65 36.32
C LEU A 10 0.19 44.38 35.04
N LEU A 11 1.07 43.38 35.06
CA LEU A 11 1.53 42.66 33.88
C LEU A 11 2.06 41.28 34.30
N LEU A 12 1.25 40.54 35.07
CA LEU A 12 1.25 39.08 35.01
C LEU A 12 0.53 38.70 33.71
N GLY A 13 1.23 38.95 32.59
CA GLY A 13 0.88 38.38 31.31
C GLY A 13 1.03 36.87 31.46
N ILE A 14 -0.12 36.21 31.49
CA ILE A 14 -0.26 34.76 31.48
C ILE A 14 0.41 34.27 30.20
N SER A 15 1.69 33.90 30.31
CA SER A 15 2.31 33.01 29.34
C SER A 15 1.66 31.65 29.52
N SER A 16 0.49 31.46 28.90
CA SER A 16 -0.01 30.14 28.55
C SER A 16 0.95 29.57 27.50
N ALA A 17 2.17 29.23 27.93
CA ALA A 17 2.90 28.17 27.27
C ALA A 17 2.06 26.92 27.56
N SER A 18 1.10 26.64 26.68
CA SER A 18 0.65 25.28 26.47
C SER A 18 1.94 24.52 26.19
N ALA A 19 2.47 23.86 27.23
CA ALA A 19 3.55 22.92 27.07
C ALA A 19 2.98 21.86 26.13
N PHE A 20 3.28 22.00 24.84
CA PHE A 20 3.31 20.85 23.96
C PHE A 20 4.39 19.98 24.56
N GLU A 21 3.96 19.08 25.45
CA GLU A 21 4.75 18.01 25.99
C GLU A 21 5.49 17.39 24.81
N ASN A 22 6.82 17.44 24.82
CA ASN A 22 7.64 16.87 23.77
C ASN A 22 7.49 15.35 23.89
N ASP A 23 6.47 14.84 23.23
CA ASP A 23 6.05 13.47 23.34
C ASP A 23 7.12 12.58 22.72
N ASN A 24 7.87 11.89 23.58
CA ASN A 24 8.95 10.98 23.20
C ASN A 24 8.41 9.66 22.63
N TYR A 25 7.19 9.64 22.12
CA TYR A 25 6.58 8.47 21.53
C TYR A 25 7.47 7.87 20.44
N GLY A 26 7.77 6.59 20.62
CA GLY A 26 8.62 5.81 19.72
C GLY A 26 10.12 6.07 19.83
N LYS A 27 10.57 6.94 20.76
CA LYS A 27 12.00 7.15 21.06
C LYS A 27 12.71 5.85 21.45
N GLU A 28 12.04 4.98 22.20
CA GLU A 28 12.60 3.69 22.58
C GLU A 28 12.79 2.77 21.36
N LEU A 29 11.84 2.78 20.43
CA LEU A 29 11.96 2.04 19.17
C LEU A 29 13.10 2.60 18.31
N ASP A 30 13.20 3.92 18.21
CA ASP A 30 14.29 4.59 17.51
C ASP A 30 15.65 4.26 18.15
N ASN A 31 15.73 4.21 19.48
CA ASN A 31 16.94 3.82 20.19
C ASN A 31 17.33 2.37 19.90
N GLN A 32 16.37 1.44 19.90
CA GLN A 32 16.63 0.03 19.57
C GLN A 32 17.15 -0.13 18.15
N ILE A 33 16.55 0.57 17.18
CA ILE A 33 17.00 0.57 15.79
C ILE A 33 18.39 1.18 15.69
N ALA A 34 18.64 2.32 16.36
CA ALA A 34 19.93 2.98 16.37
C ALA A 34 21.03 2.09 16.96
N GLN A 35 20.77 1.44 18.11
CA GLN A 35 21.67 0.48 18.73
C GLN A 35 21.95 -0.72 17.82
N CYS A 36 20.93 -1.29 17.17
CA CYS A 36 21.10 -2.36 16.20
C CYS A 36 22.04 -1.92 15.06
N THR A 37 21.79 -0.75 14.47
CA THR A 37 22.62 -0.24 13.36
C THR A 37 24.04 0.13 13.78
N ALA A 38 24.24 0.58 15.03
CA ALA A 38 25.56 0.91 15.56
C ALA A 38 26.41 -0.34 15.86
N ASN A 39 25.76 -1.44 16.24
CA ASN A 39 26.41 -2.72 16.52
C ASN A 39 26.54 -3.63 15.28
N ALA A 40 26.03 -3.21 14.12
CA ALA A 40 26.10 -3.98 12.89
C ALA A 40 27.54 -4.03 12.34
N GLU A 41 28.06 -5.23 12.10
CA GLU A 41 29.45 -5.42 11.64
C GLU A 41 29.65 -5.04 10.17
N ASN A 42 28.58 -4.98 9.39
CA ASN A 42 28.61 -4.70 7.96
C ASN A 42 27.26 -4.18 7.43
N ASN A 43 27.27 -3.72 6.18
CA ASN A 43 26.09 -3.14 5.53
C ASN A 43 24.92 -4.12 5.37
N LEU A 44 25.16 -5.44 5.32
CA LEU A 44 24.07 -6.42 5.28
C LEU A 44 23.32 -6.45 6.63
N MET A 45 24.04 -6.46 7.74
CA MET A 45 23.46 -6.41 9.08
C MET A 45 22.75 -5.07 9.34
N THR A 46 23.31 -3.95 8.87
CA THR A 46 22.64 -2.65 8.96
C THR A 46 21.30 -2.65 8.20
N LEU A 47 21.27 -3.28 7.02
CA LEU A 47 20.04 -3.44 6.24
C LEU A 47 19.01 -4.31 6.97
N GLU A 48 19.45 -5.36 7.66
CA GLU A 48 18.59 -6.21 8.49
C GLU A 48 17.98 -5.44 9.66
N CYS A 49 18.79 -4.66 10.39
CA CYS A 49 18.31 -3.76 11.45
C CYS A 49 17.22 -2.80 10.95
N LEU A 50 17.41 -2.18 9.78
CA LEU A 50 16.42 -1.28 9.18
C LEU A 50 15.16 -2.02 8.72
N ASN A 51 15.27 -3.27 8.24
CA ASN A 51 14.10 -4.10 7.92
C ASN A 51 13.29 -4.46 9.18
N VAL A 52 13.96 -4.81 10.27
CA VAL A 52 13.31 -5.05 11.57
C VAL A 52 12.64 -3.77 12.05
N GLY A 53 13.34 -2.63 11.98
CA GLY A 53 12.79 -1.32 12.33
C GLY A 53 11.54 -0.95 11.53
N LEU A 54 11.52 -1.19 10.22
CA LEU A 54 10.34 -0.99 9.37
C LEU A 54 9.15 -1.83 9.85
N LYS A 55 9.36 -3.12 10.16
CA LYS A 55 8.30 -4.01 10.65
C LYS A 55 7.74 -3.54 12.00
N LEU A 56 8.61 -3.10 12.90
CA LEU A 56 8.21 -2.58 14.20
C LEU A 56 7.39 -1.29 14.06
N TRP A 57 7.84 -0.37 13.20
CA TRP A 57 7.11 0.87 12.92
C TRP A 57 5.77 0.63 12.22
N ASP A 58 5.68 -0.34 11.30
CA ASP A 58 4.42 -0.73 10.67
C ASP A 58 3.44 -1.34 11.69
N SER A 59 3.94 -2.17 12.61
CA SER A 59 3.14 -2.70 13.72
C SER A 59 2.58 -1.57 14.60
N GLU A 60 3.40 -0.56 14.93
CA GLU A 60 2.95 0.56 15.74
C GLU A 60 1.96 1.47 14.98
N LEU A 61 2.18 1.70 13.69
CA LEU A 61 1.23 2.39 12.81
C LEU A 61 -0.15 1.70 12.88
N ASN A 62 -0.18 0.37 12.68
CA ASN A 62 -1.40 -0.42 12.70
C ASN A 62 -2.09 -0.43 14.07
N LYS A 63 -1.31 -0.45 15.16
CA LYS A 63 -1.84 -0.33 16.53
C LYS A 63 -2.52 1.02 16.74
N GLN A 64 -1.88 2.13 16.37
CA GLN A 64 -2.46 3.46 16.54
C GLN A 64 -3.68 3.65 15.64
N TYR A 65 -3.64 3.16 14.41
CA TYR A 65 -4.81 3.15 13.52
C TYR A 65 -6.02 2.45 14.15
N LYS A 66 -5.83 1.25 14.72
CA LYS A 66 -6.89 0.50 15.41
C LYS A 66 -7.42 1.25 16.64
N ASN A 67 -6.52 1.85 17.43
CA ASN A 67 -6.90 2.63 18.61
C ASN A 67 -7.79 3.82 18.24
N ILE A 68 -7.40 4.57 17.21
CA ILE A 68 -8.19 5.71 16.74
C ILE A 68 -9.58 5.26 16.29
N LEU A 69 -9.70 4.11 15.61
CA LEU A 69 -11.00 3.60 15.16
C LEU A 69 -11.87 3.09 16.32
N SER A 70 -11.29 2.74 17.46
CA SER A 70 -12.05 2.32 18.64
C SER A 70 -12.93 3.47 19.14
N ASP A 71 -14.21 3.17 19.38
CA ASP A 71 -15.13 4.10 20.03
C ASP A 71 -15.30 5.44 19.29
N GLN A 72 -15.33 5.38 17.95
CA GLN A 72 -15.66 6.50 17.05
C GLN A 72 -16.94 6.25 16.24
N SER A 73 -17.54 7.34 15.75
CA SER A 73 -18.66 7.29 14.82
C SER A 73 -18.26 6.65 13.48
N GLU A 74 -19.26 6.07 12.80
CA GLU A 74 -19.00 5.39 11.52
C GLU A 74 -18.53 6.36 10.43
N ASP A 75 -19.01 7.61 10.43
CA ASP A 75 -18.57 8.66 9.51
C ASP A 75 -17.08 8.99 9.67
N PHE A 76 -16.61 9.08 10.93
CA PHE A 76 -15.20 9.31 11.22
C PHE A 76 -14.36 8.11 10.80
N LYS A 77 -14.79 6.88 11.13
CA LYS A 77 -14.12 5.64 10.72
C LYS A 77 -13.97 5.55 9.20
N ASN A 78 -15.03 5.85 8.45
CA ASN A 78 -15.02 5.83 6.99
C ASN A 78 -14.07 6.89 6.41
N SER A 79 -14.07 8.09 6.97
CA SER A 79 -13.16 9.16 6.55
C SER A 79 -11.70 8.81 6.82
N LEU A 80 -11.41 8.25 8.00
CA LEU A 80 -10.05 7.84 8.36
C LEU A 80 -9.57 6.65 7.53
N ARG A 81 -10.42 5.66 7.23
CA ARG A 81 -10.12 4.57 6.28
C ARG A 81 -9.72 5.12 4.92
N LYS A 82 -10.49 6.05 4.35
CA LYS A 82 -10.18 6.69 3.06
C LYS A 82 -8.83 7.42 3.11
N SER A 83 -8.58 8.19 4.17
CA SER A 83 -7.30 8.88 4.38
C SER A 83 -6.12 7.89 4.46
N GLN A 84 -6.30 6.78 5.17
CA GLN A 84 -5.26 5.76 5.31
C GLN A 84 -4.96 5.05 3.99
N ILE A 85 -5.99 4.72 3.20
CA ILE A 85 -5.82 4.14 1.85
C ILE A 85 -5.07 5.11 0.93
N ALA A 86 -5.44 6.40 0.96
CA ALA A 86 -4.74 7.42 0.18
C ALA A 86 -3.27 7.58 0.59
N TRP A 87 -2.97 7.50 1.89
CA TRP A 87 -1.61 7.52 2.40
C TRP A 87 -0.80 6.29 1.95
N LEU A 88 -1.38 5.09 1.97
CA LEU A 88 -0.70 3.88 1.48
C LEU A 88 -0.32 4.05 0.00
N LYS A 89 -1.24 4.56 -0.83
CA LYS A 89 -0.97 4.86 -2.24
C LYS A 89 0.17 5.88 -2.40
N TYR A 90 0.16 6.95 -1.60
CA TYR A 90 1.25 7.93 -1.59
C TYR A 90 2.59 7.29 -1.19
N ARG A 91 2.61 6.51 -0.10
CA ARG A 91 3.81 5.85 0.43
C ARG A 91 4.43 4.96 -0.63
N ASP A 92 3.62 4.13 -1.27
CA ASP A 92 4.10 3.15 -2.24
C ASP A 92 4.67 3.84 -3.50
N LEU A 93 3.99 4.89 -4.00
CA LEU A 93 4.50 5.71 -5.11
C LEU A 93 5.77 6.48 -4.74
N TYR A 94 5.85 6.98 -3.50
CA TYR A 94 7.03 7.68 -3.00
C TYR A 94 8.23 6.73 -2.89
N ILE A 95 8.03 5.54 -2.34
CA ILE A 95 9.06 4.49 -2.24
C ILE A 95 9.53 4.07 -3.65
N GLU A 96 8.61 3.90 -4.61
CA GLU A 96 8.96 3.60 -6.00
C GLU A 96 9.85 4.71 -6.60
N GLY A 97 9.48 5.97 -6.38
CA GLY A 97 10.27 7.13 -6.79
C GLY A 97 11.68 7.09 -6.19
N LEU A 98 11.80 6.85 -4.88
CA LEU A 98 13.09 6.72 -4.20
C LEU A 98 13.89 5.54 -4.75
N GLN A 99 13.26 4.39 -4.95
CA GLN A 99 13.93 3.20 -5.49
C GLN A 99 14.51 3.48 -6.88
N SER A 100 13.78 4.22 -7.74
CA SER A 100 14.27 4.61 -9.07
C SER A 100 15.50 5.52 -9.03
N PHE A 101 15.65 6.31 -7.97
CA PHE A 101 16.79 7.19 -7.75
C PHE A 101 17.99 6.42 -7.17
N TYR A 102 17.78 5.67 -6.08
CA TYR A 102 18.85 4.98 -5.37
C TYR A 102 19.39 3.75 -6.12
N SER A 103 18.59 3.09 -6.96
CA SER A 103 19.04 1.93 -7.75
C SER A 103 20.08 2.26 -8.82
N LYS A 104 20.21 3.53 -9.20
CA LYS A 104 21.20 4.02 -10.18
C LYS A 104 22.55 4.31 -9.54
N GLN A 105 22.69 4.11 -8.24
CA GLN A 105 23.92 4.40 -7.51
C GLN A 105 24.70 3.11 -7.23
N ASP A 106 26.00 3.12 -7.49
CA ASP A 106 26.84 1.91 -7.40
C ASP A 106 27.31 1.56 -5.97
N ASP A 107 27.04 2.42 -4.98
CA ASP A 107 27.47 2.21 -3.59
C ASP A 107 26.35 1.59 -2.72
N SER A 108 26.72 0.56 -1.97
CA SER A 108 25.93 -0.06 -0.90
C SER A 108 25.37 0.94 0.13
N THR A 109 26.03 2.07 0.36
CA THR A 109 25.53 3.16 1.23
C THR A 109 24.16 3.69 0.77
N TRP A 110 23.92 3.75 -0.55
CA TRP A 110 22.65 4.22 -1.09
C TRP A 110 21.50 3.24 -0.88
N LYS A 111 21.79 1.93 -0.79
CA LYS A 111 20.80 0.91 -0.42
C LYS A 111 20.37 1.06 1.04
N LEU A 112 21.31 1.42 1.93
CA LEU A 112 21.00 1.73 3.33
C LEU A 112 20.19 3.02 3.46
N ALA A 113 20.55 4.06 2.70
CA ALA A 113 19.82 5.32 2.66
C ALA A 113 18.37 5.10 2.18
N PHE A 114 18.17 4.35 1.11
CA PHE A 114 16.84 3.94 0.62
C PHE A 114 16.03 3.25 1.72
N LYS A 115 16.59 2.20 2.34
CA LYS A 115 15.88 1.43 3.37
C LYS A 115 15.52 2.29 4.58
N LYS A 116 16.41 3.20 4.98
CA LYS A 116 16.15 4.15 6.07
C LYS A 116 15.02 5.11 5.70
N SER A 117 14.97 5.63 4.48
CA SER A 117 13.86 6.47 4.01
C SER A 117 12.51 5.73 3.98
N GLU A 118 12.51 4.47 3.55
CA GLU A 118 11.33 3.58 3.57
C GLU A 118 10.81 3.34 5.00
N MET A 119 11.72 3.14 5.95
CA MET A 119 11.38 3.03 7.37
C MET A 119 10.81 4.36 7.91
N ASN A 120 11.47 5.48 7.61
CA ASN A 120 11.11 6.79 8.15
C ASN A 120 9.70 7.25 7.73
N ILE A 121 9.31 7.05 6.47
CA ILE A 121 7.93 7.40 6.05
C ILE A 121 6.87 6.62 6.85
N THR A 122 7.15 5.37 7.20
CA THR A 122 6.25 4.53 8.01
C THR A 122 6.26 4.96 9.48
N ARG A 123 7.44 5.24 10.04
CA ARG A 123 7.62 5.82 11.37
C ARG A 123 6.83 7.11 11.55
N ASP A 124 7.00 8.06 10.63
CA ASP A 124 6.41 9.39 10.76
C ASP A 124 4.88 9.30 10.73
N LYS A 125 4.33 8.41 9.90
CA LYS A 125 2.88 8.13 9.92
C LYS A 125 2.42 7.50 11.22
N ALA A 126 3.19 6.58 11.81
CA ALA A 126 2.86 5.98 13.10
C ALA A 126 2.79 7.04 14.21
N ILE A 127 3.74 7.97 14.23
CA ILE A 127 3.78 9.08 15.18
C ILE A 127 2.60 10.03 14.96
N ASP A 128 2.25 10.35 13.72
CA ASP A 128 1.10 11.21 13.41
C ASP A 128 -0.23 10.58 13.84
N LEU A 129 -0.39 9.27 13.63
CA LEU A 129 -1.55 8.53 14.14
C LEU A 129 -1.57 8.53 15.67
N TYR A 130 -0.42 8.33 16.32
CA TYR A 130 -0.34 8.42 17.78
C TYR A 130 -0.78 9.79 18.30
N ARG A 131 -0.28 10.90 17.71
CA ARG A 131 -0.67 12.26 18.08
C ARG A 131 -2.18 12.48 17.91
N THR A 132 -2.73 11.94 16.82
CA THR A 132 -4.19 11.96 16.56
C THR A 132 -4.96 11.17 17.62
N ASN A 133 -4.47 9.99 18.00
CA ASN A 133 -5.09 9.20 19.05
C ASN A 133 -5.06 9.92 20.41
N LYS A 134 -3.91 10.51 20.78
CA LYS A 134 -3.74 11.29 22.01
C LYS A 134 -4.71 12.48 22.06
N SER A 135 -4.86 13.21 20.95
CA SER A 135 -5.78 14.36 20.91
C SER A 135 -7.25 13.95 21.06
N ILE A 136 -7.63 12.80 20.49
CA ILE A 136 -8.97 12.21 20.67
C ILE A 136 -9.22 11.85 22.13
N HIS A 137 -8.25 11.20 22.80
CA HIS A 137 -8.38 10.84 24.22
C HIS A 137 -8.47 12.05 25.14
N LEU A 138 -7.59 13.05 24.96
CA LEU A 138 -7.63 14.28 25.75
C LEU A 138 -8.96 15.03 25.59
N ASN A 139 -9.54 15.02 24.38
CA ASN A 139 -10.86 15.61 24.16
C ASN A 139 -11.97 14.85 24.92
N LYS A 140 -11.92 13.51 24.93
CA LYS A 140 -12.88 12.70 25.70
C LYS A 140 -12.77 12.98 27.21
N GLU A 141 -11.55 13.05 27.75
CA GLU A 141 -11.31 13.37 29.16
C GLU A 141 -11.79 14.79 29.54
N ALA A 142 -11.59 15.77 28.67
CA ALA A 142 -12.08 17.13 28.88
C ALA A 142 -13.63 17.20 28.92
N ILE A 143 -14.31 16.40 28.09
CA ILE A 143 -15.78 16.30 28.09
C ILE A 143 -16.28 15.62 29.37
N ILE A 144 -15.60 14.58 29.85
CA ILE A 144 -15.98 13.83 31.07
C ILE A 144 -15.79 14.68 32.34
N ASN A 145 -14.76 15.52 32.38
CA ASN A 145 -14.39 16.30 33.57
C ASN A 145 -15.02 17.72 33.61
N GLN A 146 -15.95 18.05 32.70
CA GLN A 146 -16.73 19.29 32.83
C GLN A 146 -17.79 19.15 33.94
N PRO A 147 -17.81 20.04 34.96
CA PRO A 147 -18.86 20.02 35.96
C PRO A 147 -20.22 20.27 35.29
N SER A 148 -21.19 19.41 35.62
CA SER A 148 -22.56 19.43 35.13
C SER A 148 -23.30 20.68 35.64
N SER A 149 -23.04 21.82 35.01
CA SER A 149 -23.87 23.01 35.11
C SER A 149 -24.03 23.60 33.71
N ILE A 150 -24.84 22.94 32.88
CA ILE A 150 -25.40 23.57 31.68
C ILE A 150 -26.91 23.59 31.87
N SER A 151 -27.41 24.78 32.17
CA SER A 151 -28.83 25.09 32.17
C SER A 151 -29.38 24.81 30.76
N ASN A 152 -30.56 24.18 30.69
CA ASN A 152 -31.30 23.99 29.46
C ASN A 152 -31.73 25.36 28.90
N THR A 153 -30.88 25.98 28.08
CA THR A 153 -31.31 27.01 27.14
C THR A 153 -30.73 26.68 25.76
N PRO A 154 -31.54 26.69 24.68
CA PRO A 154 -31.05 26.38 23.35
C PRO A 154 -29.97 27.38 22.93
N PRO A 155 -28.88 26.95 22.27
CA PRO A 155 -27.88 27.87 21.78
C PRO A 155 -28.51 28.79 20.73
N LYS A 156 -28.51 30.09 20.99
CA LYS A 156 -28.80 31.11 19.97
C LYS A 156 -27.80 30.91 18.83
N LYS A 157 -28.30 30.72 17.61
CA LYS A 157 -27.51 30.69 16.37
C LYS A 157 -26.59 31.92 16.34
N ALA A 158 -25.30 31.71 16.54
CA ALA A 158 -24.30 32.71 16.23
C ALA A 158 -24.15 32.78 14.71
N GLN A 159 -24.46 33.93 14.12
CA GLN A 159 -24.09 34.22 12.73
C GLN A 159 -22.56 34.30 12.63
N PRO A 160 -21.94 33.76 11.57
CA PRO A 160 -20.50 33.92 11.35
C PRO A 160 -20.21 35.39 11.05
N LYS A 161 -19.33 36.01 11.84
CA LYS A 161 -18.70 37.27 11.42
C LYS A 161 -17.71 36.93 10.30
N THR A 162 -18.08 37.26 9.08
CA THR A 162 -17.21 37.25 7.90
C THR A 162 -16.26 38.43 7.98
N ASP A 163 -14.98 38.16 8.23
CA ASP A 163 -13.91 39.04 7.79
C ASP A 163 -12.67 38.20 7.43
N TYR A 164 -12.80 37.48 6.32
CA TYR A 164 -11.65 37.05 5.53
C TYR A 164 -11.84 37.71 4.16
N GLN A 165 -11.01 38.71 3.86
CA GLN A 165 -10.91 39.27 2.52
C GLN A 165 -10.59 38.13 1.55
N SER A 166 -11.50 37.91 0.60
CA SER A 166 -11.38 36.96 -0.48
C SER A 166 -10.24 37.35 -1.42
N LEU A 167 -9.14 36.61 -1.38
CA LEU A 167 -8.20 36.55 -2.49
C LEU A 167 -8.88 35.82 -3.66
N PRO A 168 -8.85 36.34 -4.90
CA PRO A 168 -9.48 35.67 -6.03
C PRO A 168 -8.72 34.38 -6.35
N LEU A 169 -9.43 33.25 -6.31
CA LEU A 169 -8.93 31.97 -6.79
C LEU A 169 -8.80 32.02 -8.32
N PRO A 170 -7.68 31.54 -8.90
CA PRO A 170 -7.60 31.38 -10.35
C PRO A 170 -8.55 30.26 -10.78
N VAL A 171 -9.47 30.61 -11.69
CA VAL A 171 -10.29 29.64 -12.43
C VAL A 171 -9.34 28.76 -13.23
N LYS A 172 -9.19 27.49 -12.84
CA LYS A 172 -8.52 26.49 -13.66
C LYS A 172 -9.60 25.63 -14.30
N GLN A 173 -9.72 25.75 -15.62
CA GLN A 173 -10.52 24.85 -16.45
C GLN A 173 -10.02 23.42 -16.24
N GLU A 174 -10.93 22.52 -15.87
CA GLU A 174 -10.64 21.08 -15.85
C GLU A 174 -10.42 20.60 -17.28
N GLN A 175 -9.19 20.20 -17.56
CA GLN A 175 -8.82 19.53 -18.81
C GLN A 175 -9.01 18.01 -18.59
N PRO A 176 -9.62 17.27 -19.53
CA PRO A 176 -9.85 15.84 -19.35
C PRO A 176 -8.51 15.11 -19.22
N LEU A 177 -8.39 14.25 -18.20
CA LEU A 177 -7.23 13.39 -18.03
C LEU A 177 -7.21 12.37 -19.18
N ASP A 178 -6.24 12.51 -20.09
CA ASP A 178 -6.09 11.77 -21.34
C ASP A 178 -5.93 10.25 -21.12
N LEU A 179 -6.60 9.45 -21.95
CA LEU A 179 -6.63 7.98 -21.91
C LEU A 179 -5.23 7.35 -22.12
N GLU A 180 -4.30 8.06 -22.76
CA GLU A 180 -2.91 7.60 -22.95
C GLU A 180 -2.13 7.46 -21.63
N GLN A 181 -2.44 8.24 -20.59
CA GLN A 181 -1.71 8.16 -19.32
C GLN A 181 -2.05 6.89 -18.52
N LYS A 182 -3.22 6.30 -18.72
CA LYS A 182 -3.58 5.00 -18.11
C LYS A 182 -2.81 3.84 -18.74
N GLU A 183 -2.49 3.91 -20.03
CA GLU A 183 -1.78 2.87 -20.75
C GLU A 183 -0.29 2.79 -20.37
N ILE A 184 0.31 3.94 -20.02
CA ILE A 184 1.72 4.07 -19.60
C ILE A 184 1.97 3.52 -18.18
N ILE A 185 0.98 3.58 -17.28
CA ILE A 185 1.13 3.14 -15.88
C ILE A 185 1.19 1.61 -15.77
N ILE A 186 0.39 0.91 -16.57
CA ILE A 186 0.32 -0.56 -16.52
C ILE A 186 1.60 -1.18 -17.10
N ASN A 187 2.17 -0.55 -18.13
CA ASN A 187 3.43 -0.97 -18.71
C ASN A 187 4.59 -0.79 -17.71
N LYS A 188 4.53 0.21 -16.81
CA LYS A 188 5.54 0.49 -15.77
C LYS A 188 5.46 -0.38 -14.53
N GLN A 189 4.28 -0.80 -14.06
CA GLN A 189 4.18 -1.73 -12.92
C GLN A 189 4.62 -3.15 -13.30
N LEU A 190 4.28 -3.59 -14.51
CA LEU A 190 4.81 -4.82 -15.09
C LEU A 190 6.32 -4.69 -15.33
N HIS A 191 6.78 -3.55 -15.85
CA HIS A 191 8.21 -3.26 -15.94
C HIS A 191 8.87 -3.27 -14.57
N SER A 192 8.33 -2.64 -13.52
CA SER A 192 8.93 -2.58 -12.17
C SER A 192 9.11 -3.96 -11.54
N LEU A 193 8.08 -4.82 -11.65
CA LEU A 193 8.13 -6.22 -11.24
C LEU A 193 9.16 -7.04 -12.06
N VAL A 194 9.40 -6.67 -13.32
CA VAL A 194 10.34 -7.35 -14.25
C VAL A 194 11.74 -6.71 -14.29
N SER A 195 11.88 -5.44 -13.89
CA SER A 195 13.08 -4.59 -14.06
C SER A 195 13.81 -4.30 -12.76
N SER A 196 13.22 -4.65 -11.60
CA SER A 196 14.04 -4.97 -10.44
C SER A 196 14.94 -6.15 -10.83
N ASN A 197 16.24 -5.88 -11.03
CA ASN A 197 17.24 -6.80 -11.58
C ASN A 197 17.52 -8.07 -10.75
N LYS A 198 16.61 -8.45 -9.85
CA LYS A 198 16.51 -9.79 -9.27
C LYS A 198 15.43 -10.54 -10.04
N LYS A 199 15.84 -11.48 -10.89
CA LYS A 199 14.93 -12.43 -11.53
C LYS A 199 14.01 -13.03 -10.46
N PHE A 200 12.75 -12.58 -10.43
CA PHE A 200 11.70 -12.98 -9.50
C PHE A 200 11.59 -14.50 -9.33
N LEU A 201 11.90 -15.27 -10.39
CA LEU A 201 11.94 -16.73 -10.34
C LEU A 201 13.26 -17.26 -10.91
N PRO A 202 14.06 -18.01 -10.13
CA PRO A 202 15.29 -18.64 -10.60
C PRO A 202 15.00 -19.80 -11.56
N ASN A 203 16.00 -20.21 -12.34
CA ASN A 203 15.89 -21.34 -13.29
C ASN A 203 15.46 -22.66 -12.63
N THR A 204 15.65 -22.79 -11.32
CA THR A 204 15.43 -24.00 -10.52
C THR A 204 13.96 -24.30 -10.20
N GLN A 205 13.04 -23.36 -10.46
CA GLN A 205 11.60 -23.55 -10.23
C GLN A 205 11.00 -24.64 -11.15
N ARG A 206 10.10 -25.46 -10.62
CA ARG A 206 9.46 -26.56 -11.38
C ARG A 206 8.47 -26.03 -12.43
N ASN A 207 8.17 -26.86 -13.42
CA ASN A 207 7.14 -26.59 -14.43
C ASN A 207 5.77 -27.02 -13.86
N ILE A 208 4.70 -26.30 -14.20
CA ILE A 208 3.30 -26.60 -13.84
C ILE A 208 2.76 -27.81 -14.63
N ASN A 209 3.59 -28.49 -15.43
CA ASN A 209 3.24 -29.63 -16.30
C ASN A 209 2.13 -29.33 -17.32
N VAL A 210 2.00 -28.07 -17.71
CA VAL A 210 1.03 -27.61 -18.72
C VAL A 210 1.79 -27.00 -19.88
N LYS A 211 1.55 -27.48 -21.10
CA LYS A 211 2.14 -26.88 -22.30
C LYS A 211 1.52 -25.52 -22.57
N PHE A 212 2.37 -24.54 -22.83
CA PHE A 212 1.93 -23.16 -23.06
C PHE A 212 1.00 -23.01 -24.27
N GLY A 213 1.31 -23.69 -25.37
CA GLY A 213 0.46 -23.68 -26.57
C GLY A 213 -0.93 -24.26 -26.31
N ASP A 214 -0.99 -25.41 -25.65
CA ASP A 214 -2.24 -26.08 -25.29
C ASP A 214 -3.09 -25.20 -24.38
N PHE A 215 -2.48 -24.56 -23.38
CA PHE A 215 -3.17 -23.63 -22.49
C PHE A 215 -3.83 -22.47 -23.27
N ILE A 216 -3.07 -21.79 -24.15
CA ILE A 216 -3.59 -20.65 -24.91
C ILE A 216 -4.70 -21.09 -25.88
N SER A 217 -4.53 -22.23 -26.54
CA SER A 217 -5.54 -22.81 -27.43
C SER A 217 -6.83 -23.16 -26.68
N ASN A 218 -6.71 -23.81 -25.52
CA ASN A 218 -7.84 -24.22 -24.70
C ASN A 218 -8.64 -23.01 -24.23
N ILE A 219 -8.00 -22.02 -23.60
CA ILE A 219 -8.69 -20.81 -23.12
C ILE A 219 -9.37 -20.05 -24.27
N SER A 220 -8.69 -19.92 -25.41
CA SER A 220 -9.26 -19.26 -26.59
C SER A 220 -10.50 -19.99 -27.12
N SER A 221 -10.49 -21.32 -27.13
CA SER A 221 -11.63 -22.15 -27.57
C SER A 221 -12.86 -22.01 -26.67
N GLN A 222 -12.68 -21.59 -25.41
CA GLN A 222 -13.77 -21.37 -24.45
C GLN A 222 -14.35 -19.95 -24.51
N GLY A 223 -14.05 -19.18 -25.56
CA GLY A 223 -14.59 -17.83 -25.74
C GLY A 223 -13.76 -16.73 -25.10
N PHE A 224 -12.52 -17.02 -24.68
CA PHE A 224 -11.59 -16.04 -24.14
C PHE A 224 -10.38 -15.85 -25.07
N PRO A 225 -10.56 -15.22 -26.25
CA PRO A 225 -9.47 -15.03 -27.21
C PRO A 225 -8.35 -14.18 -26.60
N ALA A 226 -7.10 -14.61 -26.81
CA ALA A 226 -5.94 -13.97 -26.23
C ALA A 226 -5.15 -13.18 -27.28
N THR A 227 -4.86 -11.91 -27.00
CA THR A 227 -4.00 -11.07 -27.84
C THR A 227 -2.61 -10.98 -27.21
N LYS A 228 -1.57 -11.41 -27.91
CA LYS A 228 -0.19 -11.30 -27.41
C LYS A 228 0.23 -9.83 -27.35
N ILE A 229 0.67 -9.37 -26.18
CA ILE A 229 1.16 -8.02 -25.90
C ILE A 229 2.68 -7.96 -26.05
N PHE A 230 3.40 -8.95 -25.50
CA PHE A 230 4.84 -9.01 -25.59
C PHE A 230 5.37 -10.45 -25.52
N GLN A 231 6.62 -10.60 -25.95
CA GLN A 231 7.43 -11.80 -25.80
C GLN A 231 8.88 -11.35 -25.57
N LYS A 232 9.54 -11.87 -24.54
CA LYS A 232 10.90 -11.47 -24.20
C LYS A 232 11.66 -12.59 -23.49
N ASP A 233 12.94 -12.72 -23.80
CA ASP A 233 13.86 -13.54 -23.00
C ASP A 233 13.88 -13.10 -21.53
N TYR A 234 13.65 -14.06 -20.63
CA TYR A 234 13.62 -13.82 -19.19
C TYR A 234 14.88 -14.38 -18.51
N THR A 235 15.20 -15.64 -18.83
CA THR A 235 16.47 -16.27 -18.46
C THR A 235 17.01 -17.09 -19.64
N ASN A 236 18.18 -17.69 -19.46
CA ASN A 236 18.75 -18.59 -20.47
C ASN A 236 17.80 -19.75 -20.82
N ASN A 237 16.95 -20.18 -19.88
CA ASN A 237 16.06 -21.33 -20.04
C ASN A 237 14.58 -20.93 -20.15
N ARG A 238 14.26 -19.63 -20.05
CA ARG A 238 12.88 -19.16 -19.92
C ARG A 238 12.59 -17.93 -20.75
N GLU A 239 11.38 -17.91 -21.27
CA GLU A 239 10.82 -16.79 -22.01
C GLU A 239 9.56 -16.28 -21.30
N ALA A 240 9.39 -14.97 -21.27
CA ALA A 240 8.22 -14.32 -20.72
C ALA A 240 7.27 -13.92 -21.85
N PHE A 241 5.99 -14.22 -21.66
CA PHE A 241 4.94 -13.88 -22.60
C PHE A 241 3.85 -13.07 -21.90
N GLY A 242 3.45 -11.96 -22.49
CA GLY A 242 2.32 -11.16 -22.02
C GLY A 242 1.13 -11.27 -22.96
N TYR A 243 -0.07 -11.46 -22.41
CA TYR A 243 -1.32 -11.56 -23.15
C TYR A 243 -2.41 -10.69 -22.54
N LEU A 244 -3.23 -10.11 -23.40
CA LEU A 244 -4.47 -9.41 -23.08
C LEU A 244 -5.65 -10.33 -23.42
N PHE A 245 -6.51 -10.55 -22.45
CA PHE A 245 -7.76 -11.29 -22.57
C PHE A 245 -8.95 -10.31 -22.48
N PRO A 246 -10.18 -10.76 -22.79
CA PRO A 246 -11.38 -9.94 -22.61
C PRO A 246 -11.48 -9.37 -21.19
N HIS A 247 -12.24 -8.28 -21.05
CA HIS A 247 -12.43 -7.57 -19.77
C HIS A 247 -11.14 -7.00 -19.16
N ASN A 248 -10.18 -6.61 -20.00
CA ASN A 248 -8.90 -6.00 -19.61
C ASN A 248 -8.06 -6.88 -18.68
N ILE A 249 -8.16 -8.20 -18.82
CA ILE A 249 -7.38 -9.12 -18.01
C ILE A 249 -6.02 -9.34 -18.69
N LYS A 250 -4.95 -9.02 -17.97
CA LYS A 250 -3.57 -9.18 -18.45
C LYS A 250 -2.94 -10.37 -17.76
N ILE A 251 -2.31 -11.25 -18.54
CA ILE A 251 -1.59 -12.39 -18.01
C ILE A 251 -0.15 -12.38 -18.47
N VAL A 252 0.77 -12.63 -17.55
CA VAL A 252 2.17 -12.93 -17.85
C VAL A 252 2.44 -14.39 -17.57
N PHE A 253 3.02 -15.07 -18.55
CA PHE A 253 3.50 -16.44 -18.44
C PHE A 253 5.03 -16.44 -18.44
N LEU A 254 5.63 -17.26 -17.59
CA LEU A 254 7.00 -17.69 -17.78
C LEU A 254 6.97 -19.12 -18.31
N VAL A 255 7.65 -19.33 -19.44
CA VAL A 255 7.62 -20.60 -20.18
C VAL A 255 9.03 -21.11 -20.34
N ASN A 256 9.21 -22.40 -20.10
CA ASN A 256 10.47 -23.09 -20.33
C ASN A 256 10.74 -23.22 -21.84
N LYS A 257 11.89 -22.74 -22.30
CA LYS A 257 12.26 -22.72 -23.73
C LYS A 257 12.35 -24.10 -24.37
N ILE A 258 12.71 -25.13 -23.60
CA ILE A 258 12.95 -26.48 -24.12
C ILE A 258 11.66 -27.30 -24.07
N SER A 259 11.01 -27.32 -22.91
CA SER A 259 9.81 -28.14 -22.71
C SER A 259 8.53 -27.45 -23.18
N SER A 260 8.56 -26.14 -23.43
CA SER A 260 7.38 -25.31 -23.71
C SER A 260 6.33 -25.35 -22.60
N GLU A 261 6.71 -25.76 -21.39
CA GLU A 261 5.83 -25.84 -20.25
C GLU A 261 5.80 -24.52 -19.49
N ILE A 262 4.63 -24.21 -18.94
CA ILE A 262 4.43 -23.05 -18.09
C ILE A 262 5.11 -23.31 -16.75
N ASN A 263 5.90 -22.35 -16.29
CA ASN A 263 6.50 -22.33 -14.95
C ASN A 263 5.71 -21.50 -13.96
N PHE A 264 5.16 -20.40 -14.45
CA PHE A 264 4.55 -19.38 -13.63
C PHE A 264 3.52 -18.61 -14.43
N ILE A 265 2.46 -18.21 -13.73
CA ILE A 265 1.39 -17.39 -14.27
C ILE A 265 1.15 -16.24 -13.30
N MET A 266 1.15 -15.02 -13.81
CA MET A 266 0.70 -13.84 -13.09
C MET A 266 -0.48 -13.22 -13.81
N LEU A 267 -1.60 -13.10 -13.11
CA LEU A 267 -2.79 -12.42 -13.58
C LEU A 267 -2.91 -11.04 -12.95
N ASN A 268 -3.16 -10.05 -13.78
CA ASN A 268 -3.53 -8.69 -13.39
C ASN A 268 -4.89 -8.35 -14.00
N VAL A 269 -5.81 -7.94 -13.14
CA VAL A 269 -7.13 -7.48 -13.53
C VAL A 269 -7.25 -6.00 -13.22
N ASP A 270 -7.28 -5.16 -14.25
CA ASP A 270 -7.42 -3.72 -14.12
C ASP A 270 -8.88 -3.31 -13.89
N ASN A 271 -9.11 -2.30 -13.04
CA ASN A 271 -10.44 -1.81 -12.64
C ASN A 271 -11.35 -2.92 -12.09
N ALA A 272 -10.83 -3.72 -11.17
CA ALA A 272 -11.54 -4.85 -10.56
C ALA A 272 -12.92 -4.48 -9.98
N SER A 273 -13.11 -3.23 -9.56
CA SER A 273 -14.38 -2.67 -9.07
C SER A 273 -15.48 -2.55 -10.13
N GLN A 274 -15.13 -2.59 -11.42
CA GLN A 274 -16.04 -2.48 -12.55
C GLN A 274 -16.20 -3.80 -13.33
N LEU A 275 -15.54 -4.89 -12.90
CA LEU A 275 -15.70 -6.16 -13.57
C LEU A 275 -17.09 -6.75 -13.34
N ASP A 276 -17.66 -7.29 -14.41
CA ASP A 276 -18.74 -8.25 -14.29
C ASP A 276 -18.23 -9.50 -13.56
N VAL A 277 -18.76 -9.72 -12.35
CA VAL A 277 -18.36 -10.79 -11.46
C VAL A 277 -18.56 -12.16 -12.11
N ALA A 278 -19.63 -12.32 -12.92
CA ALA A 278 -19.94 -13.58 -13.57
C ALA A 278 -18.91 -13.94 -14.65
N SER A 279 -18.59 -12.99 -15.54
CA SER A 279 -17.56 -13.16 -16.58
C SER A 279 -16.18 -13.40 -15.98
N TYR A 280 -15.83 -12.68 -14.91
CA TYR A 280 -14.58 -12.89 -14.20
C TYR A 280 -14.47 -14.29 -13.59
N GLN A 281 -15.51 -14.74 -12.88
CA GLN A 281 -15.55 -16.09 -12.31
C GLN A 281 -15.49 -17.17 -13.40
N ALA A 282 -16.15 -16.96 -14.55
CA ALA A 282 -16.07 -17.88 -15.68
C ALA A 282 -14.63 -17.98 -16.23
N PHE A 283 -13.93 -16.86 -16.38
CA PHE A 283 -12.55 -16.84 -16.84
C PHE A 283 -11.60 -17.56 -15.87
N ILE A 284 -11.71 -17.28 -14.57
CA ILE A 284 -10.93 -17.93 -13.53
C ILE A 284 -11.16 -19.45 -13.51
N ARG A 285 -12.40 -19.89 -13.67
CA ARG A 285 -12.75 -21.32 -13.77
C ARG A 285 -12.02 -21.99 -14.92
N GLU A 286 -12.02 -21.38 -16.09
CA GLU A 286 -11.33 -21.95 -17.25
C GLU A 286 -9.80 -21.96 -17.10
N ILE A 287 -9.22 -20.99 -16.40
CA ILE A 287 -7.80 -21.03 -16.04
C ILE A 287 -7.51 -22.22 -15.13
N ALA A 288 -8.24 -22.35 -14.02
CA ALA A 288 -8.04 -23.46 -13.08
C ALA A 288 -8.16 -24.82 -13.79
N ARG A 289 -9.20 -24.97 -14.64
CA ARG A 289 -9.42 -26.15 -15.47
C ARG A 289 -8.26 -26.42 -16.43
N SER A 290 -7.75 -25.38 -17.09
CA SER A 290 -6.63 -25.48 -18.04
C SER A 290 -5.30 -25.77 -17.36
N LEU A 291 -5.18 -25.50 -16.06
CA LEU A 291 -4.04 -25.90 -15.23
C LEU A 291 -4.16 -27.31 -14.67
N ASN A 292 -5.20 -28.05 -15.08
CA ASN A 292 -5.52 -29.39 -14.58
C ASN A 292 -5.74 -29.42 -13.06
N ASP A 293 -6.04 -28.28 -12.45
CA ASP A 293 -6.29 -28.13 -11.02
C ASP A 293 -7.79 -27.92 -10.82
N VAL A 294 -8.52 -29.03 -10.90
CA VAL A 294 -9.98 -29.05 -10.76
C VAL A 294 -10.33 -29.06 -9.28
N ASP A 295 -10.23 -27.91 -8.63
CA ASP A 295 -10.83 -27.75 -7.32
C ASP A 295 -11.52 -26.40 -7.16
N TYR A 296 -12.81 -26.44 -6.79
CA TYR A 296 -13.61 -25.26 -6.43
C TYR A 296 -12.94 -24.45 -5.31
N THR A 297 -12.06 -25.09 -4.54
CA THR A 297 -11.23 -24.49 -3.51
C THR A 297 -10.37 -23.32 -4.02
N MET A 298 -9.92 -23.31 -5.27
CA MET A 298 -9.18 -22.17 -5.85
C MET A 298 -10.07 -20.95 -6.04
N ILE A 299 -11.34 -21.15 -6.42
CA ILE A 299 -12.33 -20.07 -6.57
C ILE A 299 -12.64 -19.48 -5.19
N ASP A 300 -12.90 -20.34 -4.20
CA ASP A 300 -13.13 -19.92 -2.82
C ASP A 300 -11.90 -19.22 -2.22
N PHE A 301 -10.70 -19.66 -2.60
CA PHE A 301 -9.44 -19.02 -2.18
C PHE A 301 -9.26 -17.62 -2.75
N LEU A 302 -9.68 -17.38 -3.99
CA LEU A 302 -9.60 -16.06 -4.63
C LEU A 302 -10.43 -14.99 -3.92
N GLU A 303 -11.46 -15.40 -3.19
CA GLU A 303 -12.32 -14.51 -2.41
C GLU A 303 -11.80 -14.26 -0.97
N LYS A 304 -10.79 -15.02 -0.51
CA LYS A 304 -10.29 -14.98 0.87
C LYS A 304 -9.28 -13.88 1.17
N ALA A 305 -8.80 -13.11 0.19
CA ALA A 305 -7.90 -11.99 0.43
C ALA A 305 -8.69 -10.71 0.75
N PRO A 306 -8.63 -10.14 1.97
CA PRO A 306 -9.13 -8.78 2.21
C PRO A 306 -8.41 -7.75 1.32
N GLN A 307 -9.03 -6.58 1.12
CA GLN A 307 -8.38 -5.46 0.44
C GLN A 307 -7.00 -5.16 1.06
N ASN A 308 -5.96 -5.07 0.23
CA ASN A 308 -4.56 -4.89 0.57
C ASN A 308 -3.90 -6.03 1.37
N SER A 309 -4.47 -7.24 1.35
CA SER A 309 -3.94 -8.43 2.03
C SER A 309 -3.55 -9.53 1.04
N ILE A 310 -2.56 -10.34 1.42
CA ILE A 310 -2.13 -11.52 0.65
C ILE A 310 -2.79 -12.76 1.23
N ALA A 311 -3.45 -13.55 0.39
CA ALA A 311 -3.82 -14.92 0.70
C ALA A 311 -2.83 -15.88 0.03
N HIS A 312 -2.50 -16.97 0.72
CA HIS A 312 -1.56 -17.99 0.26
C HIS A 312 -2.15 -19.39 0.46
N ASN A 313 -2.05 -20.26 -0.53
CA ASN A 313 -2.48 -21.65 -0.45
C ASN A 313 -1.60 -22.55 -1.33
N ILE A 314 -1.38 -23.79 -0.90
CA ILE A 314 -0.70 -24.83 -1.68
C ILE A 314 -1.72 -25.94 -1.93
N ALA A 315 -2.05 -26.18 -3.20
CA ALA A 315 -2.99 -27.23 -3.58
C ALA A 315 -2.34 -28.61 -3.47
N SER A 316 -3.21 -29.63 -3.38
CA SER A 316 -2.82 -31.05 -3.36
C SER A 316 -2.00 -31.47 -4.59
N SER A 317 -2.17 -30.77 -5.71
CA SER A 317 -1.40 -30.93 -6.95
C SER A 317 0.06 -30.42 -6.87
N GLY A 318 0.45 -29.78 -5.76
CA GLY A 318 1.77 -29.18 -5.54
C GLY A 318 1.92 -27.78 -6.16
N ASN A 319 0.82 -27.20 -6.64
CA ASN A 319 0.79 -25.82 -7.11
C ASN A 319 0.59 -24.87 -5.93
N GLU A 320 1.39 -23.81 -5.89
CA GLU A 320 1.30 -22.71 -4.94
C GLU A 320 0.56 -21.54 -5.56
N TYR A 321 -0.41 -21.03 -4.82
CA TYR A 321 -1.32 -19.97 -5.18
C TYR A 321 -1.17 -18.80 -4.22
N LEU A 322 -0.95 -17.61 -4.78
CA LEU A 322 -0.92 -16.37 -4.04
C LEU A 322 -1.94 -15.41 -4.65
N VAL A 323 -2.69 -14.71 -3.81
CA VAL A 323 -3.66 -13.67 -4.22
C VAL A 323 -3.40 -12.42 -3.44
N GLN A 324 -3.39 -11.27 -4.11
CA GLN A 324 -3.37 -9.98 -3.45
C GLN A 324 -4.42 -9.07 -4.07
N ASN A 325 -5.29 -8.52 -3.20
CA ASN A 325 -6.30 -7.55 -3.61
C ASN A 325 -5.78 -6.12 -3.37
N PHE A 326 -5.99 -5.24 -4.34
CA PHE A 326 -5.81 -3.80 -4.27
C PHE A 326 -7.15 -3.12 -4.58
N PRO A 327 -7.31 -1.81 -4.28
CA PRO A 327 -8.58 -1.12 -4.46
C PRO A 327 -9.17 -1.24 -5.88
N ASP A 328 -8.31 -1.21 -6.91
CA ASP A 328 -8.72 -1.26 -8.33
C ASP A 328 -8.05 -2.41 -9.11
N THR A 329 -7.27 -3.25 -8.45
CA THR A 329 -6.48 -4.30 -9.11
C THR A 329 -6.50 -5.58 -8.29
N ARG A 330 -6.55 -6.72 -8.96
CA ARG A 330 -6.31 -8.03 -8.32
C ARG A 330 -5.10 -8.69 -8.98
N LEU A 331 -4.15 -9.08 -8.14
CA LEU A 331 -3.00 -9.88 -8.55
C LEU A 331 -3.17 -11.32 -8.10
N PHE A 332 -2.85 -12.25 -9.00
CA PHE A 332 -2.85 -13.66 -8.70
C PHE A 332 -1.62 -14.33 -9.31
N TRP A 333 -1.01 -15.21 -8.54
CA TRP A 333 0.18 -15.94 -8.93
C TRP A 333 -0.03 -17.44 -8.79
N VAL A 334 0.45 -18.19 -9.78
CA VAL A 334 0.56 -19.65 -9.73
C VAL A 334 1.98 -20.07 -10.04
N ARG A 335 2.54 -20.94 -9.22
CA ARG A 335 3.78 -21.66 -9.51
C ARG A 335 3.70 -23.09 -8.98
N LYS A 336 4.62 -23.96 -9.40
CA LYS A 336 4.77 -25.27 -8.79
C LYS A 336 5.92 -25.23 -7.78
N GLU A 337 5.64 -25.56 -6.51
CA GLU A 337 6.70 -25.78 -5.52
C GLU A 337 7.60 -26.91 -5.95
#